data_AF-A0A2C9L0U5-F1
#
_entry.id   AF-A0A2C9L0U5-F1
#
_cell.length_a   1.000
_cell.length_b   1.000
_cell.length_c   1.000
_cell.angle_alpha   90.00
_cell.angle_beta   90.00
_cell.angle_gamma   90.00
#
_symmetry.space_group_name_H-M   'P 1'
#
loop_
_entity.id
_entity.type
_entity.pdbx_description
1 polymer ?
#
loop_
_entity_poly.entity_id
_entity_poly.type
_entity_poly.pdbx_seq_one_letter_code
_entity_poly.pdbx_strand_id
1 'polypeptide(L)'
;MSKLLHVGMGLEQVIAAVTSTPARAIGKEKEIGSLGVGMNADITILKIEDVLEPLEDCAGEIRTIRKAFTPVAVYVGGQEFPVSSNRAWPNTTSQEICYNRMVQMKADAQNLV
;
A
#
# COMPACT_ATOMS: atom_id res chain seq x y z
N MET A 1 -0.93 4.13 1.66
CA MET A 1 -0.54 5.43 2.26
C MET A 1 -1.43 6.57 1.78
N SER A 2 -1.60 6.80 0.47
CA SER A 2 -2.35 7.95 -0.08
C SER A 2 -3.78 8.09 0.47
N LYS A 3 -4.49 6.98 0.67
CA LYS A 3 -5.83 6.96 1.29
C LYS A 3 -5.85 7.57 2.70
N LEU A 4 -4.85 7.24 3.52
CA LEU A 4 -4.76 7.73 4.90
C LEU A 4 -4.47 9.23 4.93
N LEU A 5 -3.57 9.69 4.06
CA LEU A 5 -3.32 11.12 3.88
C LEU A 5 -4.58 11.86 3.41
N HIS A 6 -5.35 11.28 2.49
CA HIS A 6 -6.59 11.86 1.97
C HIS A 6 -7.68 12.02 3.04
N VAL A 7 -7.79 11.09 3.99
CA VAL A 7 -8.78 11.18 5.09
C VAL A 7 -8.29 12.00 6.29
N GLY A 8 -7.16 12.69 6.16
CA GLY A 8 -6.69 13.69 7.14
C GLY A 8 -5.60 13.22 8.12
N MET A 9 -5.05 12.01 7.95
CA MET A 9 -3.90 11.59 8.75
C MET A 9 -2.66 12.41 8.37
N GLY A 10 -1.94 12.95 9.36
CA GLY A 10 -0.76 13.77 9.11
C GLY A 10 0.36 12.99 8.43
N LEU A 11 1.19 13.66 7.63
CA LEU A 11 2.28 13.01 6.87
C LEU A 11 3.20 12.17 7.78
N GLU A 12 3.70 12.75 8.87
CA GLU A 12 4.57 12.04 9.83
C GLU A 12 3.88 10.83 10.44
N GLN A 13 2.58 10.94 10.76
CA GLN A 13 1.80 9.83 11.30
C GLN A 13 1.66 8.72 10.26
N VAL A 14 1.40 9.05 8.98
CA VAL A 14 1.34 8.06 7.90
C VAL A 14 2.67 7.33 7.76
N ILE A 15 3.80 8.05 7.77
CA ILE A 15 5.14 7.45 7.68
C ILE A 15 5.40 6.54 8.89
N ALA A 16 5.11 6.98 10.10
CA ALA A 16 5.27 6.17 11.31
C ALA A 16 4.39 4.92 11.32
N ALA A 17 3.16 5.00 10.78
CA ALA A 17 2.21 3.90 10.68
C ALA A 17 2.66 2.80 9.69
N VAL A 18 3.58 3.09 8.77
CA VAL A 18 4.12 2.12 7.80
C VAL A 18 5.60 1.81 7.97
N THR A 19 6.27 2.39 8.98
CA THR A 19 7.70 2.15 9.26
C THR A 19 7.92 1.70 10.72
N SER A 20 8.10 2.64 11.65
CA SER A 20 8.51 2.37 13.03
C SER A 20 7.44 1.67 13.86
N THR A 21 6.16 1.92 13.59
CA THR A 21 5.04 1.29 14.31
C THR A 21 4.94 -0.20 14.02
N PRO A 22 4.87 -0.66 12.75
CA PRO A 22 4.86 -2.09 12.47
C PRO A 22 6.17 -2.79 12.85
N ALA A 23 7.34 -2.14 12.71
CA ALA A 23 8.61 -2.72 13.15
C ALA A 23 8.61 -3.05 14.65
N ARG A 24 8.12 -2.11 15.49
CA ARG A 24 7.93 -2.33 16.92
C ARG A 24 6.88 -3.39 17.22
N ALA A 25 5.78 -3.41 16.48
CA ALA A 25 4.71 -4.38 16.67
C ALA A 25 5.18 -5.83 16.46
N ILE A 26 6.19 -6.04 15.62
CA ILE A 26 6.79 -7.37 15.36
C ILE A 26 8.13 -7.59 16.09
N GLY A 27 8.53 -6.71 17.01
CA GLY A 27 9.76 -6.83 17.80
C GLY A 27 11.07 -6.67 17.02
N LYS A 28 11.04 -5.91 15.91
CA LYS A 28 12.18 -5.67 15.02
C LYS A 28 12.60 -4.20 14.94
N GLU A 29 12.21 -3.38 15.90
CA GLU A 29 12.50 -1.94 15.93
C GLU A 29 14.00 -1.60 16.01
N LYS A 30 14.86 -2.57 16.38
CA LYS A 30 16.32 -2.44 16.36
C LYS A 30 16.96 -2.84 15.03
N GLU A 31 16.20 -3.47 14.13
CA GLU A 31 16.67 -3.99 12.84
C GLU A 31 16.12 -3.18 11.65
N ILE A 32 14.83 -2.84 11.68
CA ILE A 32 14.11 -2.21 10.55
C ILE A 32 13.17 -1.08 11.01
N GLY A 33 12.64 -0.32 10.06
CA GLY A 33 11.58 0.68 10.31
C GLY A 33 12.07 2.03 10.82
N SER A 34 13.38 2.27 10.83
CA SER A 34 14.00 3.59 11.06
C SER A 34 15.34 3.68 10.32
N LEU A 35 15.82 4.91 10.09
CA LEU A 35 17.14 5.16 9.52
C LEU A 35 18.12 5.41 10.68
N GLY A 36 19.01 4.45 10.93
CA GLY A 36 19.99 4.52 12.00
C GLY A 36 21.23 3.69 11.70
N VAL A 37 22.35 4.03 12.33
CA VAL A 37 23.60 3.25 12.19
C VAL A 37 23.39 1.85 12.75
N GLY A 38 23.76 0.83 11.98
CA GLY A 38 23.61 -0.59 12.36
C GLY A 38 22.25 -1.20 12.03
N MET A 39 21.30 -0.43 11.49
CA MET A 39 20.02 -0.93 10.98
C MET A 39 20.14 -1.42 9.54
N ASN A 40 19.20 -2.24 9.10
CA ASN A 40 19.13 -2.68 7.70
C ASN A 40 18.87 -1.48 6.78
N ALA A 41 19.55 -1.45 5.64
CA ALA A 41 19.35 -0.44 4.60
C ALA A 41 18.12 -0.74 3.72
N ASP A 42 16.96 -0.88 4.38
CA ASP A 42 15.64 -1.05 3.76
C ASP A 42 15.00 0.33 3.57
N ILE A 43 15.16 0.92 2.39
CA ILE A 43 14.85 2.33 2.11
C ILE A 43 13.90 2.42 0.94
N THR A 44 12.82 3.20 1.07
CA THR A 44 11.96 3.58 -0.05
C THR A 44 11.98 5.10 -0.21
N ILE A 45 12.40 5.57 -1.38
CA ILE A 45 12.31 6.98 -1.76
C ILE A 45 10.93 7.22 -2.36
N LEU A 46 10.16 8.11 -1.74
CA LEU A 46 8.78 8.44 -2.14
C LEU A 46 8.71 9.90 -2.60
N LYS A 47 7.94 10.13 -3.66
CA LYS A 47 7.50 11.46 -4.08
C LYS A 47 6.03 11.64 -3.70
N ILE A 48 5.66 12.81 -3.20
CA ILE A 48 4.25 13.19 -3.03
C ILE A 48 3.87 14.03 -4.26
N GLU A 49 2.94 13.52 -5.05
CA GLU A 49 2.51 14.15 -6.30
C GLU A 49 1.10 14.71 -6.14
N ASP A 50 0.85 15.90 -6.69
CA ASP A 50 -0.49 16.42 -6.86
C ASP A 50 -1.15 15.68 -8.03
N VAL A 51 -2.30 15.08 -7.78
CA VAL A 51 -3.03 14.23 -8.72
C VAL A 51 -4.52 14.56 -8.71
N LEU A 52 -5.28 14.06 -9.68
CA LEU A 52 -6.74 14.08 -9.66
C LEU A 52 -7.24 12.71 -10.10
N GLU A 53 -7.13 11.73 -9.20
CA GLU A 53 -7.36 10.32 -9.53
C GLU A 53 -8.46 9.71 -8.64
N PRO A 54 -9.30 8.82 -9.18
CA PRO A 54 -10.24 8.05 -8.38
C PRO A 54 -9.48 6.96 -7.60
N LEU A 55 -9.69 6.89 -6.29
CA LEU A 55 -9.16 5.84 -5.43
C LEU A 55 -10.30 5.05 -4.80
N GLU A 56 -10.31 3.75 -5.04
CA GLU A 56 -11.30 2.81 -4.49
C GLU A 56 -10.87 2.26 -3.14
N ASP A 57 -11.82 1.93 -2.26
CA ASP A 57 -11.60 1.18 -1.05
C ASP A 57 -12.12 -0.26 -1.07
N CYS A 58 -11.93 -0.97 0.05
CA CYS A 58 -12.30 -2.38 0.14
C CYS A 58 -13.82 -2.59 0.17
N ALA A 59 -14.61 -1.55 0.42
CA ALA A 59 -16.07 -1.56 0.30
C ALA A 59 -16.54 -1.16 -1.11
N GLY A 60 -15.62 -0.83 -2.02
CA GLY A 60 -15.92 -0.35 -3.37
C GLY A 60 -16.24 1.15 -3.44
N GLU A 61 -16.08 1.88 -2.33
CA GLU A 61 -16.31 3.34 -2.32
C GLU A 61 -15.18 4.05 -3.06
N ILE A 62 -15.54 4.94 -3.98
CA ILE A 62 -14.59 5.70 -4.79
C ILE A 62 -14.53 7.14 -4.31
N ARG A 63 -13.32 7.63 -4.04
CA ARG A 63 -13.07 9.05 -3.74
C ARG A 63 -11.95 9.61 -4.60
N THR A 64 -12.12 10.84 -5.07
CA THR A 64 -11.06 11.54 -5.80
C THR A 64 -10.01 12.05 -4.83
N ILE A 65 -8.78 11.56 -4.97
CA ILE A 65 -7.64 12.03 -4.19
C ILE A 65 -6.93 13.18 -4.91
N ARG A 66 -6.30 14.06 -4.11
CA ARG A 66 -5.52 15.20 -4.62
C ARG A 66 -4.02 15.03 -4.47
N LYS A 67 -3.59 14.09 -3.63
CA LYS A 67 -2.19 13.78 -3.39
C LYS A 67 -1.97 12.27 -3.36
N ALA A 68 -0.89 11.81 -3.97
CA ALA A 68 -0.50 10.41 -3.97
C ALA A 68 0.98 10.25 -3.61
N PHE A 69 1.31 9.16 -2.91
CA PHE A 69 2.68 8.71 -2.76
C PHE A 69 3.07 7.84 -3.94
N THR A 70 4.15 8.21 -4.63
CA THR A 70 4.72 7.48 -5.76
C THR A 70 6.14 7.03 -5.38
N PRO A 71 6.43 5.71 -5.38
CA PRO A 71 7.79 5.24 -5.18
C PRO A 71 8.68 5.63 -6.37
N VAL A 72 9.90 6.08 -6.06
CA VAL A 72 10.92 6.48 -7.05
C VAL A 72 12.09 5.51 -7.04
N ALA A 73 12.50 5.04 -5.86
CA ALA A 73 13.54 4.04 -5.70
C ALA A 73 13.26 3.18 -4.46
N VAL A 74 13.67 1.91 -4.49
CA VAL A 74 13.53 0.97 -3.38
C VAL A 74 14.86 0.25 -3.19
N TYR A 75 15.30 0.15 -1.95
CA TYR A 75 16.48 -0.59 -1.53
C TYR A 75 16.09 -1.58 -0.45
N VAL A 76 16.61 -2.81 -0.54
CA VAL A 76 16.46 -3.86 0.48
C VAL A 76 17.86 -4.36 0.82
N GLY A 77 18.26 -4.25 2.08
CA GLY A 77 19.63 -4.54 2.50
C GLY A 77 20.69 -3.73 1.76
N GLY A 78 20.34 -2.53 1.26
CA GLY A 78 21.22 -1.67 0.47
C GLY A 78 21.31 -2.03 -1.02
N GLN A 79 20.65 -3.09 -1.47
CA GLN A 79 20.54 -3.43 -2.89
C GLN A 79 19.30 -2.78 -3.50
N GLU A 80 19.43 -2.16 -4.67
CA GLU A 80 18.31 -1.55 -5.40
C GLU A 80 17.36 -2.61 -5.99
N PHE A 81 16.05 -2.34 -5.93
CA PHE A 81 14.98 -3.18 -6.47
C PHE A 81 14.11 -2.40 -7.47
N PRO A 82 13.55 -3.08 -8.49
CA PRO A 82 12.72 -2.45 -9.49
C PRO A 82 11.44 -1.86 -8.87
N VAL A 83 11.09 -0.66 -9.30
CA VAL A 83 9.84 0.01 -8.94
C VAL A 83 8.83 -0.20 -10.05
N SER A 84 7.67 -0.75 -9.70
CA SER A 84 6.56 -0.85 -10.65
C SER A 84 5.92 0.53 -10.87
N SER A 85 5.81 0.95 -12.12
CA SER A 85 5.06 2.14 -12.53
C SER A 85 3.67 1.76 -13.10
N ASN A 86 2.83 2.76 -13.40
CA ASN A 86 1.55 2.62 -14.12
C ASN A 86 0.43 1.84 -13.39
N ARG A 87 0.40 1.84 -12.05
CA ARG A 87 -0.75 1.31 -11.32
C ARG A 87 -1.90 2.33 -11.33
N ALA A 88 -2.95 2.02 -12.07
CA ALA A 88 -4.18 2.81 -12.10
C ALA A 88 -5.23 2.27 -11.11
N TRP A 89 -6.07 3.17 -10.62
CA TRP A 89 -7.23 2.88 -9.79
C TRP A 89 -8.49 3.48 -10.44
N PRO A 90 -9.68 2.88 -10.27
CA PRO A 90 -9.91 1.52 -9.74
C PRO A 90 -9.33 0.44 -10.67
N ASN A 91 -8.96 -0.71 -10.11
CA ASN A 91 -8.53 -1.87 -10.89
C ASN A 91 -9.75 -2.75 -11.21
N THR A 92 -10.57 -2.28 -12.15
CA THR A 92 -11.84 -2.90 -12.53
C THR A 92 -11.67 -4.34 -13.02
N THR A 93 -10.59 -4.62 -13.75
CA THR A 93 -10.27 -5.99 -14.20
C THR A 93 -10.10 -6.95 -13.02
N SER A 94 -9.31 -6.57 -12.01
CA SER A 94 -9.10 -7.43 -10.84
C SER A 94 -10.37 -7.52 -9.98
N GLN A 95 -11.16 -6.45 -9.89
CA GLN A 95 -12.44 -6.43 -9.19
C GLN A 95 -13.41 -7.47 -9.78
N GLU A 96 -13.57 -7.47 -11.11
CA GLU A 96 -14.45 -8.41 -11.82
C GLU A 96 -13.99 -9.86 -11.66
N ILE A 97 -12.68 -10.13 -11.79
CA ILE A 97 -12.11 -11.46 -11.59
C ILE A 97 -12.36 -11.96 -10.16
N CYS A 98 -12.11 -11.12 -9.15
CA CYS A 98 -12.35 -11.45 -7.75
C CYS A 98 -13.83 -11.72 -7.47
N TYR A 99 -14.73 -10.88 -8.00
CA TYR A 99 -16.17 -11.06 -7.83
C TYR A 99 -16.65 -12.39 -8.44
N ASN A 100 -16.25 -12.69 -9.68
CA ASN A 100 -16.62 -13.92 -10.36
C ASN A 100 -16.08 -15.16 -9.62
N ARG A 101 -14.85 -15.10 -9.09
CA ARG A 101 -14.30 -16.17 -8.26
C ARG A 101 -15.12 -16.37 -6.98
N MET A 102 -15.54 -15.29 -6.32
CA MET A 102 -16.39 -15.37 -5.12
C MET A 102 -17.77 -15.96 -5.42
N VAL A 103 -18.38 -15.62 -6.56
CA VAL A 103 -19.65 -16.19 -7.01
C VAL A 103 -19.50 -17.68 -7.27
N GLN A 104 -18.46 -18.10 -7.98
CA GLN A 104 -18.19 -19.50 -8.26
C GLN A 104 -17.97 -20.31 -6.97
N MET A 105 -17.15 -19.81 -6.04
CA MET A 105 -16.90 -20.47 -4.76
C MET A 105 -18.19 -20.67 -3.94
N LYS A 106 -19.13 -19.71 -4.00
CA LYS A 106 -20.44 -19.85 -3.34
C LYS A 106 -21.31 -20.89 -4.02
N ALA A 107 -21.33 -20.93 -5.35
CA ALA A 107 -22.07 -21.94 -6.10
C ALA A 107 -21.51 -23.35 -5.86
N ASP A 108 -20.19 -23.51 -5.84
CA ASP A 108 -19.52 -24.78 -5.57
C ASP A 108 -19.78 -25.27 -4.14
N ALA A 109 -19.77 -24.36 -3.16
CA ALA A 109 -20.10 -24.68 -1.77
C ALA A 109 -21.56 -25.12 -1.57
N GLN A 110 -22.49 -24.61 -2.40
CA GLN A 110 -23.90 -25.02 -2.38
C GLN A 110 -24.14 -26.39 -3.01
N ASN A 111 -23.26 -26.84 -3.91
CA ASN A 111 -23.34 -28.15 -4.57
C ASN A 111 -22.63 -29.27 -3.76
N LEU A 112 -21.99 -28.93 -2.64
CA LEU A 112 -21.32 -29.88 -1.72
C LEU A 112 -22.21 -30.28 -0.52
N VAL A 113 -23.48 -29.85 -0.50
CA VAL A 113 -24.52 -30.19 0.48
C VAL A 113 -25.64 -30.93 -0.24
#